data_AF-A0A7Y4GZH5-F1
#
_entry.id   AF-A0A7Y4GZH5-F1
#
_cell.length_a   1.000
_cell.length_b   1.000
_cell.length_c   1.000
_cell.angle_alpha   90.00
_cell.angle_beta   90.00
_cell.angle_gamma   90.00
#
_symmetry.space_group_name_H-M   'P 1'
#
loop_
_entity.id
_entity.type
_entity.pdbx_description
1 polymer ?
#
loop_
_entity_poly.entity_id
_entity_poly.type
_entity_poly.pdbx_seq_one_letter_code
_entity_poly.pdbx_strand_id
1 'polypeptide(L)'
;MRVGLFEASEIGFGGSGRNVGLVNAGMWIMPDMLTATLGFPFGERLIKLLDRGPQKVFELIEKHGIECEVERARTLHCAVGRKGLQESRCVPNSGRSAALPSWCPMRSDGRRIGGGNYTGALLDKRAGPIQPLAYVRGLARVVNARMGNRPSCRRT
;
A
#
# COMPACT_ATOMS: atom_id res chain seq x y z
N MET A 1 -2.55 -31.47 3.96
CA MET A 1 -1.49 -30.88 3.11
C MET A 1 -0.40 -30.32 4.02
N ARG A 2 0.89 -30.52 3.72
CA ARG A 2 2.01 -29.94 4.51
C ARG A 2 2.65 -28.81 3.70
N VAL A 3 3.01 -27.71 4.36
CA VAL A 3 3.63 -26.54 3.74
C VAL A 3 4.96 -26.26 4.45
N GLY A 4 6.00 -25.95 3.68
CA GLY A 4 7.31 -25.54 4.20
C GLY A 4 7.72 -24.20 3.59
N LEU A 5 8.36 -23.36 4.39
CA LEU A 5 8.94 -22.08 3.98
C LEU A 5 10.45 -22.15 4.20
N PHE A 6 11.23 -21.87 3.15
CA PHE A 6 12.69 -21.83 3.21
C PHE A 6 13.15 -20.38 3.02
N GLU A 7 13.90 -19.87 3.99
CA GLU A 7 14.50 -18.53 4.00
C GLU A 7 16.01 -18.70 4.19
N ALA A 8 16.80 -18.05 3.33
CA ALA A 8 18.25 -18.16 3.34
C ALA A 8 18.90 -17.37 4.49
N SER A 9 18.25 -16.31 4.95
CA SER A 9 18.69 -15.47 6.06
C SER A 9 17.68 -15.50 7.20
N GLU A 10 17.00 -14.38 7.46
CA GLU A 10 15.96 -14.26 8.48
C GLU A 10 14.68 -13.72 7.85
N ILE A 11 13.54 -14.05 8.43
CA ILE A 11 12.24 -13.58 7.93
C ILE A 11 12.21 -12.05 7.96
N GLY A 12 12.05 -11.48 6.76
CA GLY A 12 12.06 -10.03 6.56
C GLY A 12 13.41 -9.45 6.17
N PHE A 13 14.46 -10.26 5.97
CA PHE A 13 15.77 -9.76 5.54
C PHE A 13 15.68 -8.96 4.24
N GLY A 14 14.93 -9.43 3.24
CA GLY A 14 14.81 -8.77 1.94
C GLY A 14 13.95 -7.50 1.91
N GLY A 15 13.38 -7.21 0.73
CA GLY A 15 12.55 -6.02 0.51
C GLY A 15 11.36 -5.88 1.47
N SER A 16 10.85 -6.98 2.02
CA SER A 16 9.74 -6.95 2.98
C SER A 16 10.09 -6.25 4.31
N GLY A 17 11.34 -6.25 4.76
CA GLY A 17 11.75 -5.56 5.99
C GLY A 17 12.45 -4.22 5.77
N ARG A 18 12.82 -3.89 4.51
CA ARG A 18 13.60 -2.70 4.14
C ARG A 18 12.86 -1.69 3.28
N ASN A 19 11.62 -1.98 2.88
CA ASN A 19 10.79 -0.99 2.20
C ASN A 19 10.35 0.12 3.16
N VAL A 20 9.73 1.17 2.62
CA VAL A 20 9.29 2.36 3.39
C VAL A 20 8.04 2.11 4.26
N GLY A 21 7.39 0.95 4.15
CA GLY A 21 6.21 0.61 4.92
C GLY A 21 4.92 1.27 4.43
N LEU A 22 4.91 1.87 3.24
CA LEU A 22 3.73 2.54 2.71
C LEU A 22 2.74 1.54 2.13
N VAL A 23 1.56 1.43 2.74
CA VAL A 23 0.43 0.67 2.21
C VAL A 23 -0.40 1.60 1.32
N ASN A 24 -0.15 1.59 0.01
CA ASN A 24 -0.85 2.44 -0.95
C ASN A 24 -1.89 1.68 -1.78
N ALA A 25 -2.97 2.36 -2.18
CA ALA A 25 -3.91 1.82 -3.16
C ALA A 25 -3.41 2.12 -4.58
N GLY A 26 -3.44 1.12 -5.45
CA GLY A 26 -3.05 1.29 -6.86
C GLY A 26 -1.54 1.41 -7.09
N MET A 27 -1.17 1.93 -8.26
CA MET A 27 0.23 2.16 -8.66
C MET A 27 0.50 3.64 -8.85
N TRP A 28 1.79 4.02 -8.91
CA TRP A 28 2.26 5.35 -9.28
C TRP A 28 2.20 5.62 -10.79
N ILE A 29 1.26 4.99 -11.49
CA ILE A 29 1.00 5.16 -12.92
C ILE A 29 -0.50 5.28 -13.15
N MET A 30 -0.88 5.98 -14.23
CA MET A 30 -2.29 6.20 -14.54
C MET A 30 -3.00 4.87 -14.84
N PRO A 31 -4.23 4.64 -14.32
CA PRO A 31 -4.99 3.43 -14.58
C PRO A 31 -5.17 3.11 -16.07
N ASP A 32 -5.33 4.13 -16.92
CA ASP A 32 -5.48 3.93 -18.37
C ASP A 32 -4.19 3.45 -19.02
N MET A 33 -3.02 3.81 -18.47
CA MET A 33 -1.74 3.28 -18.93
C MET A 33 -1.60 1.79 -18.56
N LEU A 34 -2.15 1.38 -17.42
CA LEU A 34 -2.17 -0.03 -17.01
C LEU A 34 -3.03 -0.87 -17.96
N THR A 35 -4.23 -0.40 -18.30
CA THR A 35 -5.11 -1.10 -19.24
C THR A 35 -4.55 -1.10 -20.65
N ALA A 36 -3.94 -0.01 -21.10
CA ALA A 36 -3.28 0.07 -22.41
C ALA A 36 -2.08 -0.88 -22.51
N THR A 37 -1.27 -0.99 -21.46
CA THR A 37 -0.04 -1.80 -21.47
C THR A 37 -0.33 -3.29 -21.30
N LEU A 38 -1.24 -3.66 -20.39
CA LEU A 38 -1.50 -5.06 -20.04
C LEU A 38 -2.68 -5.67 -20.82
N GLY A 39 -3.48 -4.83 -21.48
CA GLY A 39 -4.69 -5.25 -22.17
C GLY A 39 -5.79 -5.77 -21.25
N PHE A 40 -6.91 -6.11 -21.86
CA PHE A 40 -8.00 -6.82 -21.19
C PHE A 40 -7.70 -8.33 -21.13
N PRO A 41 -8.01 -9.04 -20.01
CA PRO A 41 -8.60 -8.54 -18.77
C PRO A 41 -7.57 -8.12 -17.69
N PHE A 42 -6.27 -8.20 -18.00
CA PHE A 42 -5.21 -8.13 -17.00
C PHE A 42 -5.08 -6.74 -16.35
N GLY A 43 -5.20 -5.66 -17.13
CA GLY A 43 -5.16 -4.30 -16.60
C GLY A 43 -6.30 -4.03 -15.60
N GLU A 44 -7.53 -4.40 -15.95
CA GLU A 44 -8.68 -4.28 -15.04
C GLU A 44 -8.51 -5.12 -13.78
N ARG A 45 -8.00 -6.35 -13.90
CA ARG A 45 -7.81 -7.24 -12.76
C ARG A 45 -6.77 -6.68 -11.80
N LEU A 46 -5.68 -6.13 -12.32
CA LEU A 46 -4.61 -5.53 -11.53
C LEU A 46 -5.10 -4.29 -10.78
N ILE A 47 -5.82 -3.39 -11.47
CA ILE A 47 -6.42 -2.21 -10.85
C ILE A 47 -7.33 -2.62 -9.68
N LYS A 48 -8.26 -3.56 -9.92
CA LYS A 48 -9.17 -4.06 -8.87
C LYS A 48 -8.44 -4.71 -7.70
N LEU A 49 -7.34 -5.43 -7.97
CA LEU A 49 -6.54 -6.07 -6.93
C LEU A 49 -5.85 -5.04 -6.03
N LEU A 50 -5.18 -4.06 -6.64
CA LEU A 50 -4.43 -3.04 -5.91
C LEU A 50 -5.32 -2.02 -5.21
N ASP A 51 -6.51 -1.75 -5.76
CA ASP A 51 -7.55 -0.93 -5.10
C ASP A 51 -7.94 -1.48 -3.72
N ARG A 52 -8.03 -2.81 -3.61
CA ARG A 52 -8.38 -3.53 -2.37
C ARG A 52 -7.17 -3.93 -1.51
N GLY A 53 -5.96 -3.70 -2.00
CA GLY A 53 -4.71 -4.08 -1.34
C GLY A 53 -4.61 -3.55 0.09
N PRO A 54 -4.80 -2.24 0.33
CA PRO A 54 -4.69 -1.67 1.67
C PRO A 54 -5.71 -2.23 2.65
N GLN A 55 -6.98 -2.34 2.23
CA GLN A 55 -8.02 -2.96 3.05
C GLN A 55 -7.59 -4.36 3.50
N LYS A 56 -7.05 -5.17 2.58
CA LYS A 56 -6.62 -6.53 2.92
C LYS A 56 -5.48 -6.56 3.94
N VAL A 57 -4.51 -5.67 3.81
CA VAL A 57 -3.40 -5.56 4.77
C VAL A 57 -3.92 -5.18 6.14
N PHE A 58 -4.76 -4.15 6.24
CA PHE A 58 -5.31 -3.68 7.51
C PHE A 58 -6.23 -4.71 8.17
N GLU A 59 -7.05 -5.44 7.40
CA GLU A 59 -7.84 -6.55 7.89
C GLU A 59 -6.96 -7.67 8.48
N LEU A 60 -5.83 -7.99 7.84
CA LEU A 60 -4.89 -9.00 8.36
C LEU A 60 -4.24 -8.54 9.66
N ILE A 61 -3.84 -7.28 9.74
CA ILE A 61 -3.25 -6.69 10.95
C ILE A 61 -4.24 -6.77 12.11
N GLU A 62 -5.48 -6.33 11.88
CA GLU A 62 -6.54 -6.31 12.89
C GLU A 62 -6.95 -7.72 13.32
N LYS A 63 -7.22 -8.60 12.36
CA LYS A 63 -7.61 -10.00 12.61
C LYS A 63 -6.59 -10.78 13.43
N HIS A 64 -5.31 -10.44 13.31
CA HIS A 64 -4.22 -11.19 13.92
C HIS A 64 -3.48 -10.44 15.03
N GLY A 65 -3.92 -9.25 15.40
CA GLY A 65 -3.26 -8.43 16.41
C GLY A 65 -1.79 -8.19 16.10
N ILE A 66 -1.46 -7.87 14.83
CA ILE A 66 -0.07 -7.67 14.42
C ILE A 66 0.40 -6.29 14.87
N GLU A 67 1.22 -6.25 15.91
CA GLU A 67 1.92 -5.06 16.37
C GLU A 67 2.95 -4.61 15.32
N CYS A 68 2.56 -3.65 14.48
CA CYS A 68 3.39 -3.12 13.40
C CYS A 68 3.22 -1.61 13.21
N GLU A 69 2.91 -0.88 14.29
CA GLU A 69 2.77 0.58 14.27
C GLU A 69 1.87 1.07 13.12
N VAL A 70 0.76 0.36 12.91
CA VAL A 70 -0.15 0.68 11.80
C VAL A 70 -0.78 2.04 12.03
N GLU A 71 -0.63 2.93 11.06
CA GLU A 71 -1.40 4.16 11.02
C GLU A 71 -2.30 4.12 9.79
N ARG A 72 -3.61 4.30 10.00
CA ARG A 72 -4.57 4.54 8.91
C ARG A 72 -4.50 6.02 8.48
N ALA A 73 -3.26 6.49 8.28
CA ALA A 73 -2.91 7.86 7.97
C ALA A 73 -2.95 8.07 6.45
N ARG A 74 -3.85 8.95 6.04
CA ARG A 74 -4.14 9.28 4.64
C ARG A 74 -2.87 9.71 3.92
N THR A 75 -2.73 9.37 2.64
CA THR A 75 -1.60 9.86 1.82
C THR A 75 -1.99 11.09 1.01
N LEU A 76 -1.01 11.97 0.76
CA LEU A 76 -1.15 13.14 -0.08
C LEU A 76 -0.18 13.05 -1.26
N HIS A 77 -0.71 12.80 -2.46
CA HIS A 77 0.07 12.94 -3.68
C HIS A 77 0.03 14.40 -4.11
N CYS A 78 1.10 15.13 -3.81
CA CYS A 78 1.15 16.57 -3.98
C CYS A 78 1.43 16.98 -5.43
N ALA A 79 0.65 17.94 -5.92
CA ALA A 79 0.76 18.50 -7.25
C ALA A 79 1.63 19.77 -7.22
N VAL A 80 2.75 19.74 -7.95
CA VAL A 80 3.64 20.90 -8.11
C VAL A 80 3.26 21.67 -9.39
N GLY A 81 2.99 22.96 -9.22
CA GLY A 81 2.61 23.87 -10.30
C GLY A 81 1.36 23.46 -11.08
N ARG A 82 1.15 24.09 -12.23
CA ARG A 82 -0.01 23.83 -13.10
C ARG A 82 0.02 22.45 -13.75
N LYS A 83 1.21 21.97 -14.14
CA LYS A 83 1.38 20.66 -14.80
C LYS A 83 1.02 19.51 -13.86
N GLY A 84 1.59 19.48 -12.65
CA GLY A 84 1.23 18.46 -11.65
C GLY A 84 -0.24 18.53 -11.25
N LEU A 85 -0.84 19.74 -11.25
CA LEU A 85 -2.27 19.89 -11.00
C LEU A 85 -3.11 19.24 -12.12
N GLN A 86 -2.77 19.44 -13.39
CA GLN A 86 -3.46 18.81 -14.51
C GLN A 86 -3.32 17.29 -14.46
N GLU A 87 -2.11 16.77 -14.29
CA GLU A 87 -1.85 15.32 -14.18
C GLU A 87 -2.63 14.68 -13.02
N SER A 88 -2.67 15.33 -11.85
CA SER A 88 -3.44 14.84 -10.69
C SER A 88 -4.96 14.85 -10.90
N ARG A 89 -5.48 15.73 -11.77
CA ARG A 89 -6.91 15.82 -12.14
C ARG A 89 -7.29 14.85 -13.25
N CYS A 90 -6.32 14.46 -14.07
CA CYS A 90 -6.49 13.43 -15.09
C CYS A 90 -6.52 12.01 -14.52
N VAL A 91 -6.34 11.82 -13.20
CA VAL A 91 -6.58 10.52 -12.56
C VAL A 91 -8.06 10.21 -12.79
N PRO A 92 -8.40 9.18 -13.58
CA PRO A 92 -9.77 8.92 -13.94
C PRO A 92 -10.59 8.76 -12.67
N ASN A 93 -11.73 9.45 -12.64
CA ASN A 93 -12.83 9.15 -11.73
C ASN A 93 -13.45 7.81 -12.20
N SER A 94 -12.65 6.74 -12.26
CA SER A 94 -13.06 5.43 -12.72
C SER A 94 -14.04 4.91 -11.68
N GLY A 95 -15.34 5.18 -11.90
CA GLY A 95 -16.45 5.09 -10.94
C GLY A 95 -16.70 3.70 -10.36
N ARG A 96 -15.74 3.17 -9.61
CA ARG A 96 -15.73 1.82 -9.03
C ARG A 96 -14.99 1.81 -7.69
N SER A 97 -15.39 2.66 -6.74
CA SER A 97 -15.37 2.43 -5.28
C SER A 97 -15.79 3.72 -4.58
N ALA A 98 -16.51 3.65 -3.45
CA ALA A 98 -16.99 4.81 -2.70
C ALA A 98 -15.87 5.63 -2.01
N ALA A 99 -14.61 5.18 -2.09
CA ALA A 99 -13.47 5.77 -1.41
C ALA A 99 -12.35 6.18 -2.38
N LEU A 100 -12.71 6.75 -3.54
CA LEU A 100 -11.72 7.31 -4.47
C LEU A 100 -10.88 8.41 -3.79
N PRO A 101 -9.62 8.57 -4.19
CA PRO A 101 -8.81 9.67 -3.73
C PRO A 101 -9.50 11.00 -4.07
N SER A 102 -9.66 11.86 -3.06
CA SER A 102 -10.35 13.15 -3.23
C SER A 102 -9.34 14.25 -3.52
N TRP A 103 -9.61 15.10 -4.51
CA TRP A 103 -8.78 16.27 -4.75
C TRP A 103 -8.91 17.29 -3.61
N CYS A 104 -7.79 17.82 -3.14
CA CYS A 104 -7.72 18.81 -2.08
C CYS A 104 -6.92 20.05 -2.55
N PRO A 105 -7.54 21.25 -2.62
CA PRO A 105 -6.80 22.48 -2.86
C PRO A 105 -5.88 22.77 -1.67
N MET A 106 -4.60 23.05 -1.95
CA MET A 106 -3.62 23.36 -0.89
C MET A 106 -3.82 24.75 -0.28
N ARG A 107 -4.64 25.60 -0.93
CA ARG A 107 -4.96 26.97 -0.46
C ARG A 107 -5.82 27.01 0.80
N SER A 108 -6.45 25.90 1.20
CA SER A 108 -7.41 25.90 2.32
C SER A 108 -6.81 25.59 3.68
N ASP A 109 -5.69 24.86 3.75
CA ASP A 109 -5.09 24.42 5.02
C ASP A 109 -3.56 24.32 4.89
N GLY A 110 -2.84 25.42 5.08
CA GLY A 110 -1.38 25.43 5.24
C GLY A 110 -0.84 24.59 6.42
N ARG A 111 -1.71 23.82 7.09
CA ARG A 111 -1.42 22.97 8.25
C ARG A 111 -1.03 21.53 7.89
N ARG A 112 -1.24 21.08 6.65
CA ARG A 112 -1.03 19.66 6.28
C ARG A 112 0.39 19.34 5.82
N ILE A 113 1.05 20.26 5.11
CA ILE A 113 2.39 20.04 4.52
C ILE A 113 3.14 21.37 4.50
N GLY A 114 4.37 21.40 5.03
CA GLY A 114 5.28 22.56 4.92
C GLY A 114 5.94 22.65 3.53
N GLY A 115 6.33 23.86 3.10
CA GLY A 115 7.11 24.07 1.87
C GLY A 115 6.43 24.85 0.74
N GLY A 116 5.16 25.23 0.88
CA GLY A 116 4.50 26.33 0.15
C GLY A 116 4.30 26.20 -1.38
N ASN A 117 4.97 25.27 -2.05
CA ASN A 117 5.05 25.23 -3.52
C ASN A 117 4.06 24.24 -4.18
N TYR A 118 3.14 23.67 -3.41
CA TYR A 118 2.13 22.73 -3.93
C TYR A 118 0.85 23.47 -4.29
N THR A 119 0.35 23.23 -5.50
CA THR A 119 -0.89 23.87 -6.00
C THR A 119 -2.14 23.08 -5.57
N GLY A 120 -1.98 21.81 -5.20
CA GLY A 120 -3.02 20.92 -4.69
C GLY A 120 -2.44 19.56 -4.32
N ALA A 121 -3.30 18.64 -3.91
CA ALA A 121 -2.91 17.25 -3.71
C ALA A 121 -4.09 16.30 -3.91
N LEU A 122 -3.80 15.07 -4.29
CA LEU A 122 -4.75 13.97 -4.27
C LEU A 122 -4.65 13.26 -2.91
N LEU A 123 -5.76 13.21 -2.17
CA LEU A 123 -5.83 12.66 -0.82
C LEU A 123 -6.44 11.26 -0.85
N ASP A 124 -5.63 10.23 -0.63
CA ASP A 124 -6.13 8.85 -0.50
C ASP A 124 -6.28 8.47 0.99
N LYS A 125 -7.52 8.24 1.40
CA LYS A 125 -7.90 7.86 2.77
C LYS A 125 -7.66 6.39 3.09
N ARG A 126 -7.43 5.56 2.08
CA ARG A 126 -7.30 4.11 2.21
C ARG A 126 -5.87 3.69 2.48
N ALA A 127 -4.92 4.60 2.32
CA ALA A 127 -3.51 4.33 2.49
C ALA A 127 -3.03 4.63 3.92
N GLY A 128 -1.82 4.16 4.24
CA GLY A 128 -1.14 4.51 5.48
C GLY A 128 0.15 3.73 5.70
N PRO A 129 1.04 4.19 6.60
CA PRO A 129 2.27 3.50 6.91
C PRO A 129 2.06 2.34 7.90
N ILE A 130 2.99 1.39 7.85
CA ILE A 130 3.23 0.34 8.84
C ILE A 130 4.73 0.21 9.04
N GLN A 131 5.17 -0.37 10.17
CA GLN A 131 6.53 -0.87 10.33
C GLN A 131 6.65 -2.20 9.55
N PRO A 132 7.37 -2.23 8.41
CA PRO A 132 7.24 -3.34 7.45
C PRO A 132 7.91 -4.64 7.94
N LEU A 133 9.02 -4.52 8.69
CA LEU A 133 9.70 -5.66 9.29
C LEU A 133 8.84 -6.34 10.38
N ALA A 134 8.11 -5.55 11.17
CA ALA A 134 7.21 -6.01 12.21
C ALA A 134 5.98 -6.67 11.58
N TYR A 135 5.45 -6.11 10.48
CA TYR A 135 4.35 -6.71 9.74
C TYR A 135 4.70 -8.11 9.20
N VAL A 136 5.82 -8.25 8.48
CA VAL A 136 6.22 -9.56 7.92
C VAL A 136 6.55 -10.59 9.01
N ARG A 137 7.20 -10.17 10.11
CA ARG A 137 7.46 -11.05 11.26
C ARG A 137 6.18 -11.42 12.01
N GLY A 138 5.21 -10.51 12.09
CA GLY A 138 3.89 -10.78 12.63
C GLY A 138 3.14 -11.85 11.83
N LEU A 139 3.13 -11.75 10.50
CA LEU A 139 2.55 -12.77 9.63
C LEU A 139 3.21 -14.13 9.84
N ALA A 140 4.55 -14.18 9.94
CA ALA A 140 5.26 -15.43 10.21
C ALA A 140 4.90 -16.03 11.58
N ARG A 141 4.74 -15.19 12.62
CA ARG A 141 4.30 -15.63 13.94
C ARG A 141 2.91 -16.29 13.88
N VAL A 142 1.98 -15.69 13.15
CA VAL A 142 0.62 -16.23 12.96
C VAL A 142 0.66 -17.60 12.28
N VAL A 143 1.47 -17.73 11.22
CA VAL A 143 1.60 -18.99 10.48
C VAL A 143 2.26 -20.07 11.34
N ASN A 144 3.33 -19.75 12.08
CA ASN A 144 4.02 -20.70 12.97
C ASN A 144 3.12 -21.19 14.11
N ALA A 145 2.30 -20.32 14.69
CA ALA A 145 1.33 -20.69 15.71
C ALA A 145 0.29 -21.68 15.17
N ARG A 146 -0.13 -21.53 13.91
CA ARG A 146 -1.09 -22.43 13.24
C ARG A 146 -0.50 -23.76 12.80
N MET A 147 0.80 -23.78 12.47
CA MET A 147 1.48 -24.99 11.98
C MET A 147 2.08 -25.84 13.11
N GLY A 148 2.01 -25.40 14.37
CA GLY A 148 2.60 -26.13 15.49
C GLY A 148 4.13 -26.12 15.43
N ASN A 149 4.72 -24.94 15.64
CA ASN A 149 6.14 -24.66 15.92
C ASN A 149 7.15 -25.77 15.51
N ARG A 150 7.47 -25.87 14.22
CA ARG A 150 8.66 -26.60 13.75
C ARG A 150 9.50 -25.70 12.86
N PRO A 151 10.41 -24.89 13.43
CA PRO A 151 11.39 -24.19 12.62
C PRO A 151 12.32 -25.22 11.98
N SER A 152 12.13 -25.52 10.69
CA SER A 152 13.09 -26.31 9.91
C SER A 152 14.22 -25.40 9.42
N CYS A 153 14.97 -24.82 10.35
CA CYS A 153 16.31 -24.32 10.05
C CYS A 153 17.28 -25.46 10.37
N ARG A 154 17.42 -26.43 9.46
CA ARG A 154 18.60 -27.29 9.48
C ARG A 154 19.68 -26.51 8.76
N ARG A 155 20.58 -25.88 9.55
CA ARG A 155 21.89 -25.49 9.05
C ARG A 155 22.61 -26.78 8.65
N THR A 156 22.86 -26.97 7.36
CA THR A 156 23.98 -27.79 6.88
C THR A 156 25.23 -26.94 6.93
#